data_AF-A0A0F2RN46-F1
#
_entry.id   AF-A0A0F2RN46-F1
#
_cell.length_a   1.000
_cell.length_b   1.000
_cell.length_c   1.000
_cell.angle_alpha   90.00
_cell.angle_beta   90.00
_cell.angle_gamma   90.00
#
_symmetry.space_group_name_H-M   'P 1'
#
loop_
_entity.id
_entity.type
_entity.pdbx_description
1 polymer ?
#
loop_
_entity_poly.entity_id
_entity_poly.type
_entity_poly.pdbx_seq_one_letter_code
_entity_poly.pdbx_strand_id
1 'polypeptide(L)'
;MTDMTQDRFALKLASAIIASGVCALIGFAQYAHGESRCGLSDAGRFHEAVTRPVEEASPAYFLRIAETFIDDCPDRLEIREAHLVAARAALDLGNAERAAAHYDAALKAGARLKPSQRMDQSVTLMVAGKARRAREARNIAVSDWLSGLDATDAARLSAHKFASGTIYSVRYTTPLKRADVTALWLAVPAGDGLPAAILIRSAPQKAAWRAIRTGGAAEPLIVAEQLSCRQSTWLGDVTDDLTLDELERGAVGDLLTYLKHPDNVEETPKGEPLAACLGLGRMLHVPARTETAMLR
;
A
#
# COMPACT_ATOMS: atom_id res chain seq x y z
N MET A 1 60.58 -24.69 -12.05
CA MET A 1 60.24 -23.26 -11.81
C MET A 1 59.98 -22.61 -13.17
N THR A 2 58.89 -23.03 -13.81
CA THR A 2 58.54 -22.67 -15.21
C THR A 2 57.09 -23.08 -15.40
N ASP A 3 56.18 -22.47 -14.64
CA ASP A 3 54.74 -22.75 -14.81
C ASP A 3 53.86 -21.64 -14.21
N MET A 4 54.14 -20.39 -14.61
CA MET A 4 53.35 -19.24 -14.12
C MET A 4 53.18 -18.11 -15.15
N THR A 5 53.77 -18.22 -16.33
CA THR A 5 53.73 -17.20 -17.39
C THR A 5 52.77 -17.55 -18.55
N GLN A 6 52.35 -18.81 -18.67
CA GLN A 6 51.51 -19.28 -19.78
C GLN A 6 50.00 -18.99 -19.57
N ASP A 7 49.52 -19.03 -18.32
CA ASP A 7 48.10 -18.77 -18.00
C ASP A 7 47.67 -17.31 -18.17
N ARG A 8 48.60 -16.36 -18.03
CA ARG A 8 48.27 -14.93 -18.13
C ARG A 8 48.06 -14.45 -19.56
N PHE A 9 48.56 -15.17 -20.56
CA PHE A 9 48.31 -14.87 -21.98
C PHE A 9 46.98 -15.45 -22.46
N ALA A 10 46.60 -16.65 -22.00
CA ALA A 10 45.30 -17.26 -22.32
C ALA A 10 44.12 -16.43 -21.78
N LEU A 11 44.25 -15.85 -20.59
CA LEU A 11 43.20 -15.02 -19.99
C LEU A 11 42.96 -13.69 -20.74
N LYS A 12 44.01 -13.13 -21.37
CA LYS A 12 43.91 -11.88 -22.14
C LYS A 12 43.32 -12.07 -23.53
N LEU A 13 43.50 -13.24 -24.15
CA LEU A 13 42.87 -13.57 -25.43
C LEU A 13 41.37 -13.86 -25.27
N ALA A 14 40.98 -14.54 -24.18
CA ALA A 14 39.57 -14.82 -23.89
C ALA A 14 38.75 -13.55 -23.63
N SER A 15 39.33 -12.54 -22.97
CA SER A 15 38.66 -11.26 -22.69
C SER A 15 38.52 -10.38 -23.95
N ALA A 16 39.43 -10.48 -24.92
CA ALA A 16 39.29 -9.78 -26.20
C ALA A 16 38.20 -10.37 -27.09
N ILE A 17 37.97 -11.69 -27.05
CA ILE A 17 36.93 -12.35 -27.86
C ILE A 17 35.53 -12.08 -27.28
N ILE A 18 35.40 -12.02 -25.95
CA ILE A 18 34.12 -11.67 -25.29
C ILE A 18 33.76 -10.19 -25.53
N ALA A 19 34.73 -9.27 -25.47
CA ALA A 19 34.48 -7.86 -25.76
C ALA A 19 34.12 -7.63 -27.25
N SER A 20 34.70 -8.40 -28.17
CA SER A 20 34.38 -8.32 -29.60
C SER A 20 33.00 -8.93 -29.93
N GLY A 21 32.58 -9.97 -29.21
CA GLY A 21 31.26 -10.57 -29.34
C GLY A 21 30.12 -9.68 -28.81
N VAL A 22 30.37 -8.92 -27.73
CA VAL A 22 29.40 -7.97 -27.17
C VAL A 22 29.24 -6.73 -28.06
N CYS A 23 30.32 -6.23 -28.68
CA CYS A 23 30.21 -5.10 -29.61
C CYS A 23 29.55 -5.49 -30.95
N ALA A 24 29.70 -6.73 -31.42
CA ALA A 24 28.97 -7.21 -32.60
C ALA A 24 27.46 -7.39 -32.31
N LEU A 25 27.08 -7.80 -31.09
CA LEU A 25 25.66 -7.93 -30.71
C LEU A 25 24.93 -6.58 -30.59
N ILE A 26 25.64 -5.49 -30.24
CA ILE A 26 25.05 -4.14 -30.24
C ILE A 26 24.88 -3.61 -31.68
N GLY A 27 25.73 -4.04 -32.62
CA GLY A 27 25.66 -3.67 -34.04
C GLY A 27 24.54 -4.36 -34.84
N PHE A 28 24.01 -5.49 -34.37
CA PHE A 28 22.90 -6.20 -35.03
C PHE A 28 21.51 -5.93 -34.42
N ALA A 29 21.41 -5.13 -33.36
CA ALA A 29 20.12 -4.67 -32.82
C ALA A 29 19.35 -3.76 -33.81
N GLN A 30 20.00 -3.30 -34.88
CA GLN A 30 19.35 -2.57 -35.97
C GLN A 30 18.57 -3.47 -36.95
N TYR A 31 18.57 -4.79 -36.73
CA TYR A 31 17.70 -5.76 -37.40
C TYR A 31 16.68 -6.40 -36.45
N ALA A 32 16.23 -5.65 -35.44
CA ALA A 32 14.95 -5.97 -34.80
C ALA A 32 13.84 -5.73 -35.84
N HIS A 33 13.43 -6.81 -36.51
CA HIS A 33 12.10 -6.90 -37.11
C HIS A 33 11.11 -6.23 -36.18
N GLY A 34 10.38 -5.23 -36.69
CA GLY A 34 9.50 -4.38 -35.89
C GLY A 34 8.72 -5.22 -34.90
N GLU A 35 8.91 -4.95 -33.60
CA GLU A 35 8.05 -5.54 -32.59
C GLU A 35 6.61 -5.29 -33.04
N SER A 36 5.81 -6.35 -33.08
CA SER A 36 4.38 -6.21 -33.23
C SER A 36 3.90 -5.19 -32.21
N ARG A 37 3.01 -4.27 -32.62
CA ARG A 37 2.32 -3.35 -31.69
C ARG A 37 1.91 -4.15 -30.45
N CYS A 38 2.22 -3.63 -29.26
CA CYS A 38 2.11 -4.31 -27.96
C CYS A 38 3.22 -5.32 -27.65
N GLY A 39 4.46 -4.94 -27.99
CA GLY A 39 5.68 -5.67 -27.67
C GLY A 39 6.16 -5.48 -26.23
N LEU A 40 7.35 -5.99 -25.92
CA LEU A 40 7.96 -5.75 -24.61
C LEU A 40 8.42 -4.29 -24.47
N SER A 41 8.76 -3.62 -25.57
CA SER A 41 9.07 -2.19 -25.53
C SER A 41 7.88 -1.33 -25.09
N ASP A 42 6.65 -1.67 -25.50
CA ASP A 42 5.43 -0.96 -25.09
C ASP A 42 5.18 -1.08 -23.59
N ALA A 43 5.30 -2.31 -23.06
CA ALA A 43 5.21 -2.56 -21.62
C ALA A 43 6.33 -1.84 -20.85
N GLY A 44 7.55 -1.84 -21.38
CA GLY A 44 8.68 -1.12 -20.81
C GLY A 44 8.45 0.39 -20.75
N ARG A 45 7.90 0.98 -21.83
CA ARG A 45 7.54 2.41 -21.88
C ARG A 45 6.46 2.77 -20.88
N PHE A 46 5.43 1.93 -20.73
CA PHE A 46 4.42 2.13 -19.69
C PHE A 46 5.03 2.10 -18.29
N HIS A 47 5.86 1.10 -17.99
CA HIS A 47 6.52 0.99 -16.69
C HIS A 47 7.47 2.16 -16.40
N GLU A 48 8.22 2.60 -17.42
CA GLU A 48 9.08 3.79 -17.31
C GLU A 48 8.25 5.05 -17.06
N ALA A 49 7.13 5.24 -17.76
CA ALA A 49 6.24 6.39 -17.53
C ALA A 49 5.67 6.42 -16.10
N VAL A 50 5.36 5.25 -15.52
CA VAL A 50 4.89 5.15 -14.12
C VAL A 50 6.00 5.48 -13.12
N THR A 51 7.23 4.98 -13.36
CA THR A 51 8.33 5.07 -12.39
C THR A 51 9.17 6.33 -12.54
N ARG A 52 9.21 6.93 -13.73
CA ARG A 52 9.99 8.12 -14.08
C ARG A 52 9.13 9.06 -14.95
N PRO A 53 8.16 9.75 -14.34
CA PRO A 53 7.30 10.67 -15.06
C PRO A 53 8.10 11.75 -15.80
N VAL A 54 7.76 11.98 -17.07
CA VAL A 54 8.36 13.02 -17.91
C VAL A 54 7.74 14.40 -17.69
N GLU A 55 6.61 14.43 -16.99
CA GLU A 55 5.90 15.63 -16.52
C GLU A 55 5.56 15.47 -15.03
N GLU A 56 4.84 16.44 -14.45
CA GLU A 56 4.38 16.34 -13.07
C GLU A 56 3.58 15.06 -12.83
N ALA A 57 4.00 14.28 -11.82
CA ALA A 57 3.44 12.99 -11.42
C ALA A 57 2.05 13.14 -10.75
N SER A 58 1.08 13.66 -11.50
CA SER A 58 -0.27 13.92 -11.02
C SER A 58 -1.20 12.71 -11.23
N PRO A 59 -2.31 12.61 -10.48
CA PRO A 59 -3.35 11.61 -10.76
C PRO A 59 -3.86 11.66 -12.21
N ALA A 60 -4.01 12.86 -12.79
CA ALA A 60 -4.42 13.02 -14.18
C ALA A 60 -3.40 12.41 -15.17
N TYR A 61 -2.10 12.59 -14.90
CA TYR A 61 -1.03 11.96 -15.68
C TYR A 61 -1.12 10.44 -15.61
N PHE A 62 -1.17 9.87 -14.41
CA PHE A 62 -1.19 8.42 -14.21
C PHE A 62 -2.43 7.76 -14.82
N LEU A 63 -3.60 8.40 -14.70
CA LEU A 63 -4.82 7.92 -15.33
C LEU A 63 -4.65 7.88 -16.85
N ARG A 64 -4.17 8.99 -17.45
CA ARG A 64 -3.99 9.10 -18.90
C ARG A 64 -3.03 8.05 -19.45
N ILE A 65 -1.83 7.90 -18.87
CA ILE A 65 -0.84 6.94 -19.40
C ILE A 65 -1.32 5.49 -19.26
N ALA A 66 -2.04 5.18 -18.18
CA ALA A 66 -2.55 3.85 -17.94
C ALA A 66 -3.67 3.51 -18.93
N GLU A 67 -4.60 4.45 -19.14
CA GLU A 67 -5.71 4.26 -20.09
C GLU A 67 -5.23 4.20 -21.54
N THR A 68 -4.26 5.04 -21.92
CA THR A 68 -3.62 4.93 -23.24
C THR A 68 -3.00 3.54 -23.44
N PHE A 69 -2.27 3.02 -22.45
CA PHE A 69 -1.72 1.67 -22.53
C PHE A 69 -2.81 0.59 -22.59
N ILE A 70 -3.89 0.75 -21.83
CA ILE A 70 -5.04 -0.17 -21.86
C ILE A 70 -5.69 -0.22 -23.23
N ASP A 71 -5.92 0.95 -23.84
CA ASP A 71 -6.56 1.07 -25.14
C ASP A 71 -5.66 0.58 -26.28
N ASP A 72 -4.36 0.88 -26.21
CA ASP A 72 -3.39 0.46 -27.23
C ASP A 72 -3.11 -1.05 -27.16
N CYS A 73 -3.10 -1.63 -25.95
CA CYS A 73 -2.59 -2.97 -25.68
C CYS A 73 -3.44 -3.81 -24.71
N PRO A 74 -4.72 -4.09 -25.05
CA PRO A 74 -5.69 -4.69 -24.13
C PRO A 74 -5.38 -6.14 -23.72
N ASP A 75 -4.69 -6.91 -24.57
CA ASP A 75 -4.43 -8.35 -24.35
C ASP A 75 -3.12 -8.64 -23.62
N ARG A 76 -2.41 -7.59 -23.16
CA ARG A 76 -1.13 -7.72 -22.47
C ARG A 76 -1.28 -8.23 -21.04
N LEU A 77 -0.25 -8.89 -20.52
CA LEU A 77 -0.24 -9.37 -19.14
C LEU A 77 -0.20 -8.22 -18.12
N GLU A 78 0.41 -7.11 -18.51
CA GLU A 78 0.57 -5.87 -17.74
C GLU A 78 -0.74 -5.08 -17.62
N ILE A 79 -1.79 -5.43 -18.37
CA ILE A 79 -3.10 -4.76 -18.33
C ILE A 79 -3.70 -4.72 -16.93
N ARG A 80 -3.42 -5.77 -16.14
CA ARG A 80 -3.85 -5.87 -14.75
C ARG A 80 -3.26 -4.75 -13.91
N GLU A 81 -1.99 -4.40 -14.12
CA GLU A 81 -1.29 -3.35 -13.37
C GLU A 81 -1.70 -1.97 -13.88
N ALA A 82 -1.85 -1.81 -15.19
CA ALA A 82 -2.37 -0.58 -15.78
C ALA A 82 -3.76 -0.23 -15.23
N HIS A 83 -4.66 -1.20 -15.11
CA HIS A 83 -5.95 -0.98 -14.45
C HIS A 83 -5.81 -0.61 -12.96
N LEU A 84 -4.82 -1.14 -12.23
CA LEU A 84 -4.62 -0.73 -10.82
C LEU A 84 -4.09 0.70 -10.70
N VAL A 85 -3.18 1.11 -11.59
CA VAL A 85 -2.70 2.50 -11.68
C VAL A 85 -3.86 3.43 -12.02
N ALA A 86 -4.65 3.10 -13.04
CA ALA A 86 -5.83 3.86 -13.44
C ALA A 86 -6.89 3.91 -12.34
N ALA A 87 -7.14 2.81 -11.64
CA ALA A 87 -8.10 2.78 -10.53
C ALA A 87 -7.68 3.72 -9.40
N ARG A 88 -6.40 3.70 -9.00
CA ARG A 88 -5.88 4.58 -7.96
C ARG A 88 -5.91 6.03 -8.38
N ALA A 89 -5.46 6.32 -9.60
CA ALA A 89 -5.49 7.67 -10.15
C ALA A 89 -6.92 8.23 -10.24
N ALA A 90 -7.89 7.42 -10.66
CA ALA A 90 -9.30 7.81 -10.69
C ALA A 90 -9.87 8.06 -9.27
N LEU A 91 -9.46 7.27 -8.28
CA LEU A 91 -9.81 7.49 -6.87
C LEU A 91 -9.28 8.85 -6.38
N ASP A 92 -8.00 9.13 -6.64
CA ASP A 92 -7.35 10.39 -6.23
C ASP A 92 -7.91 11.61 -7.00
N LEU A 93 -8.59 11.40 -8.14
CA LEU A 93 -9.35 12.42 -8.89
C LEU A 93 -10.82 12.54 -8.47
N GLY A 94 -11.29 11.76 -7.49
CA GLY A 94 -12.70 11.81 -7.06
C GLY A 94 -13.68 11.05 -7.94
N ASN A 95 -13.21 10.21 -8.87
CA ASN A 95 -14.07 9.50 -9.82
C ASN A 95 -14.34 8.06 -9.39
N ALA A 96 -15.26 7.89 -8.45
CA ALA A 96 -15.60 6.60 -7.85
C ALA A 96 -16.04 5.53 -8.85
N GLU A 97 -16.89 5.88 -9.81
CA GLU A 97 -17.37 4.90 -10.79
C GLU A 97 -16.26 4.42 -11.72
N ARG A 98 -15.40 5.34 -12.18
CA ARG A 98 -14.25 4.98 -13.02
C ARG A 98 -13.23 4.15 -12.25
N ALA A 99 -12.95 4.52 -11.00
CA ALA A 99 -12.07 3.74 -10.13
C ALA A 99 -12.61 2.32 -9.89
N ALA A 100 -13.91 2.20 -9.58
CA ALA A 100 -14.57 0.91 -9.40
C ALA A 100 -14.53 0.05 -10.67
N ALA A 101 -14.76 0.65 -11.84
CA ALA A 101 -14.67 -0.04 -13.13
C ALA A 101 -13.26 -0.60 -13.39
N HIS A 102 -12.21 0.17 -13.09
CA HIS A 102 -10.84 -0.29 -13.25
C HIS A 102 -10.45 -1.38 -12.22
N TYR A 103 -10.90 -1.30 -10.97
CA TYR A 103 -10.70 -2.40 -10.01
C TYR A 103 -11.36 -3.69 -10.49
N ASP A 104 -12.59 -3.61 -11.02
CA ASP A 104 -13.31 -4.76 -11.57
C ASP A 104 -12.59 -5.34 -12.81
N ALA A 105 -12.09 -4.49 -13.69
CA ALA A 105 -11.32 -4.89 -14.87
C ALA A 105 -9.98 -5.54 -14.48
N ALA A 106 -9.25 -4.99 -13.51
CA ALA A 106 -8.03 -5.58 -12.99
C ALA A 106 -8.28 -6.98 -12.42
N LEU A 107 -9.34 -7.15 -11.62
CA LEU A 107 -9.74 -8.44 -11.06
C LEU A 107 -10.10 -9.45 -12.16
N LYS A 108 -10.87 -9.02 -13.18
CA LYS A 108 -11.20 -9.85 -14.34
C LYS A 108 -9.96 -10.28 -15.13
N ALA A 109 -8.95 -9.41 -15.21
CA ALA A 109 -7.63 -9.71 -15.78
C ALA A 109 -6.72 -10.55 -14.86
N GLY A 110 -7.22 -11.00 -13.70
CA GLY A 110 -6.49 -11.87 -12.77
C GLY A 110 -5.54 -11.12 -11.82
N ALA A 111 -5.77 -9.83 -11.57
CA ALA A 111 -5.07 -9.11 -10.51
C ALA A 111 -5.40 -9.71 -9.13
N ARG A 112 -4.40 -9.78 -8.25
CA ARG A 112 -4.59 -10.02 -6.82
C ARG A 112 -4.38 -8.70 -6.08
N LEU A 113 -5.47 -8.14 -5.57
CA LEU A 113 -5.44 -6.88 -4.84
C LEU A 113 -4.80 -7.09 -3.47
N LYS A 114 -3.87 -6.21 -3.09
CA LYS A 114 -3.35 -6.12 -1.73
C LYS A 114 -4.45 -5.63 -0.77
N PRO A 115 -4.37 -5.89 0.55
CA PRO A 115 -5.35 -5.39 1.51
C PRO A 115 -5.65 -3.89 1.41
N SER A 116 -4.62 -3.06 1.22
CA SER A 116 -4.78 -1.62 1.01
C SER A 116 -5.58 -1.30 -0.27
N GLN A 117 -5.28 -1.96 -1.38
CA GLN A 117 -6.03 -1.81 -2.64
C GLN A 117 -7.47 -2.32 -2.53
N ARG A 118 -7.71 -3.39 -1.75
CA ARG A 118 -9.07 -3.86 -1.44
C ARG A 118 -9.85 -2.85 -0.60
N MET A 119 -9.18 -2.14 0.31
CA MET A 119 -9.82 -1.09 1.09
C MET A 119 -10.14 0.15 0.22
N ASP A 120 -9.23 0.55 -0.68
CA ASP A 120 -9.50 1.56 -1.70
C ASP A 120 -10.69 1.16 -2.60
N GLN A 121 -10.75 -0.12 -3.01
CA GLN A 121 -11.91 -0.66 -3.73
C GLN A 121 -13.19 -0.55 -2.89
N SER A 122 -13.15 -0.86 -1.59
CA SER A 122 -14.32 -0.68 -0.71
C SER A 122 -14.80 0.77 -0.68
N VAL A 123 -13.89 1.73 -0.53
CA VAL A 123 -14.21 3.17 -0.51
C VAL A 123 -14.89 3.58 -1.82
N THR A 124 -14.29 3.24 -2.96
CA THR A 124 -14.85 3.58 -4.29
C THR A 124 -16.23 2.96 -4.52
N LEU A 125 -16.43 1.70 -4.14
CA LEU A 125 -17.73 1.02 -4.23
C LEU A 125 -18.77 1.65 -3.30
N MET A 126 -18.37 2.11 -2.12
CA MET A 126 -19.28 2.76 -1.18
C MET A 126 -19.77 4.11 -1.71
N VAL A 127 -18.86 4.94 -2.24
CA VAL A 127 -19.20 6.22 -2.91
C VAL A 127 -20.09 5.98 -4.13
N ALA A 128 -19.85 4.90 -4.89
CA ALA A 128 -20.66 4.49 -6.04
C ALA A 128 -22.02 3.85 -5.65
N GLY A 129 -22.45 3.92 -4.39
CA GLY A 129 -23.72 3.35 -3.91
C GLY A 129 -23.79 1.82 -3.92
N LYS A 130 -22.65 1.12 -4.12
CA LYS A 130 -22.55 -0.34 -4.19
C LYS A 130 -22.25 -0.94 -2.80
N ALA A 131 -23.04 -0.55 -1.80
CA ALA A 131 -22.80 -0.84 -0.37
C ALA A 131 -22.46 -2.31 -0.05
N ARG A 132 -23.24 -3.27 -0.58
CA ARG A 132 -22.97 -4.70 -0.35
C ARG A 132 -21.58 -5.12 -0.86
N ARG A 133 -21.20 -4.67 -2.05
CA ARG A 133 -19.89 -4.98 -2.65
C ARG A 133 -18.76 -4.28 -1.92
N ALA A 134 -19.00 -3.06 -1.42
CA ALA A 134 -18.05 -2.34 -0.57
C ALA A 134 -17.75 -3.13 0.71
N ARG A 135 -18.78 -3.57 1.43
CA ARG A 135 -18.62 -4.41 2.64
C ARG A 135 -17.85 -5.69 2.36
N GLU A 136 -18.13 -6.35 1.24
CA GLU A 136 -17.42 -7.55 0.82
C GLU A 136 -15.93 -7.27 0.57
N ALA A 137 -15.60 -6.21 -0.20
CA ALA A 137 -14.22 -5.80 -0.46
C ALA A 137 -13.46 -5.45 0.83
N ARG A 138 -14.10 -4.72 1.76
CA ARG A 138 -13.56 -4.40 3.09
C ARG A 138 -13.25 -5.67 3.90
N ASN A 139 -14.19 -6.60 3.97
CA ASN A 139 -14.03 -7.81 4.76
C ASN A 139 -12.93 -8.71 4.16
N ILE A 140 -12.82 -8.78 2.83
CA ILE A 140 -11.71 -9.46 2.15
C ILE A 140 -10.38 -8.78 2.49
N ALA A 141 -10.31 -7.45 2.45
CA ALA A 141 -9.10 -6.71 2.84
C ALA A 141 -8.61 -7.08 4.24
N VAL A 142 -9.53 -7.07 5.22
CA VAL A 142 -9.23 -7.41 6.61
C VAL A 142 -8.83 -8.88 6.74
N SER A 143 -9.55 -9.79 6.08
CA SER A 143 -9.23 -11.22 6.11
C SER A 143 -7.84 -11.50 5.52
N ASP A 144 -7.54 -10.97 4.34
CA ASP A 144 -6.25 -11.14 3.67
C ASP A 144 -5.10 -10.56 4.50
N TRP A 145 -5.34 -9.43 5.18
CA TRP A 145 -4.39 -8.82 6.10
C TRP A 145 -4.12 -9.72 7.32
N LEU A 146 -5.17 -10.19 8.01
CA LEU A 146 -5.04 -11.08 9.17
C LEU A 146 -4.35 -12.39 8.80
N SER A 147 -4.73 -13.01 7.66
CA SER A 147 -4.06 -14.20 7.15
C SER A 147 -2.60 -13.92 6.79
N GLY A 148 -2.28 -12.72 6.31
CA GLY A 148 -0.91 -12.30 6.04
C GLY A 148 -0.05 -12.15 7.29
N LEU A 149 -0.64 -11.73 8.42
CA LEU A 149 0.03 -11.66 9.72
C LEU A 149 0.25 -13.05 10.33
N ASP A 150 -0.75 -13.92 10.24
CA ASP A 150 -0.70 -15.30 10.74
C ASP A 150 0.34 -16.13 9.96
N ALA A 151 0.32 -16.06 8.63
CA ALA A 151 1.23 -16.81 7.76
C ALA A 151 2.73 -16.48 7.97
N THR A 152 3.04 -15.34 8.58
CA THR A 152 4.42 -14.91 8.85
C THR A 152 4.76 -14.90 10.34
N ASP A 153 3.85 -15.34 11.22
CA ASP A 153 3.98 -15.25 12.68
C ASP A 153 4.37 -13.82 13.15
N ALA A 154 3.85 -12.82 12.44
CA ALA A 154 4.25 -11.42 12.65
C ALA A 154 3.56 -10.77 13.84
N ALA A 155 2.48 -11.37 14.34
CA ALA A 155 1.70 -10.84 15.45
C ALA A 155 0.88 -11.90 16.17
N ARG A 156 0.62 -11.66 17.46
CA ARG A 156 -0.43 -12.35 18.21
C ARG A 156 -1.76 -11.67 17.91
N LEU A 157 -2.76 -12.48 17.54
CA LEU A 157 -4.08 -12.01 17.11
C LEU A 157 -5.15 -12.42 18.12
N SER A 158 -6.08 -11.53 18.42
CA SER A 158 -7.34 -11.86 19.10
C SER A 158 -8.50 -11.09 18.49
N ALA A 159 -9.72 -11.55 18.72
CA ALA A 159 -10.92 -10.94 18.17
C ALA A 159 -12.03 -10.84 19.24
N HIS A 160 -12.61 -9.65 19.33
CA HIS A 160 -13.73 -9.31 20.20
C HIS A 160 -14.96 -9.06 19.35
N LYS A 161 -15.96 -9.94 19.45
CA LYS A 161 -17.19 -9.85 18.63
C LYS A 161 -18.28 -9.10 19.37
N PHE A 162 -18.91 -8.17 18.68
CA PHE A 162 -20.05 -7.37 19.15
C PHE A 162 -21.17 -7.40 18.11
N ALA A 163 -22.38 -7.01 18.51
CA ALA A 163 -23.50 -6.89 17.57
C ALA A 163 -23.23 -5.84 16.47
N SER A 164 -22.50 -4.77 16.80
CA SER A 164 -22.16 -3.67 15.88
C SER A 164 -20.93 -3.94 15.00
N GLY A 165 -20.16 -5.00 15.27
CA GLY A 165 -18.93 -5.30 14.52
C GLY A 165 -17.94 -6.16 15.28
N THR A 166 -16.73 -6.26 14.74
CA THR A 166 -15.62 -7.00 15.37
C THR A 166 -14.46 -6.06 15.62
N ILE A 167 -13.81 -6.19 16.77
CA ILE A 167 -12.54 -5.51 17.07
C ILE A 167 -11.44 -6.58 17.07
N TYR A 168 -10.45 -6.42 16.20
CA TYR A 168 -9.27 -7.29 16.16
C TYR A 168 -8.13 -6.64 16.94
N SER A 169 -7.58 -7.34 17.94
CA SER A 169 -6.35 -6.92 18.62
C SER A 169 -5.15 -7.59 17.95
N VAL A 170 -4.15 -6.80 17.61
CA VAL A 170 -2.91 -7.23 16.96
C VAL A 170 -1.73 -6.74 17.78
N ARG A 171 -0.97 -7.68 18.34
CA ARG A 171 0.26 -7.38 19.10
C ARG A 171 1.45 -7.90 18.28
N TYR A 172 2.24 -6.99 17.70
CA TYR A 172 3.33 -7.36 16.81
C TYR A 172 4.48 -8.02 17.58
N THR A 173 5.05 -9.11 17.04
CA THR A 173 6.15 -9.86 17.68
C THR A 173 7.49 -9.13 17.58
N THR A 174 7.68 -8.31 16.54
CA THR A 174 8.84 -7.43 16.36
C THR A 174 8.37 -6.01 16.03
N PRO A 175 8.72 -5.00 16.84
CA PRO A 175 8.43 -3.60 16.53
C PRO A 175 9.06 -3.17 15.20
N LEU A 176 8.28 -2.48 14.37
CA LEU A 176 8.67 -2.09 13.02
C LEU A 176 9.69 -0.95 12.99
N LYS A 177 10.92 -1.15 12.49
CA LYS A 177 11.92 -0.06 12.35
C LYS A 177 11.48 1.19 11.55
N ARG A 178 10.36 1.15 10.80
CA ARG A 178 9.90 2.24 9.90
C ARG A 178 8.53 2.83 10.25
N ALA A 179 7.66 2.06 10.91
CA ALA A 179 6.34 2.51 11.35
C ALA A 179 6.21 2.55 12.87
N ASP A 180 7.12 1.87 13.57
CA ASP A 180 7.22 1.71 15.02
C ASP A 180 5.91 1.35 15.72
N VAL A 181 4.98 0.71 15.02
CA VAL A 181 3.72 0.22 15.62
C VAL A 181 4.02 -1.05 16.41
N THR A 182 3.70 -1.03 17.71
CA THR A 182 3.89 -2.17 18.62
C THR A 182 2.60 -2.94 18.85
N ALA A 183 1.47 -2.22 18.86
CA ALA A 183 0.14 -2.80 18.99
C ALA A 183 -0.88 -2.01 18.15
N LEU A 184 -1.93 -2.70 17.71
CA LEU A 184 -3.00 -2.16 16.89
C LEU A 184 -4.32 -2.84 17.29
N TRP A 185 -5.38 -2.06 17.42
CA TRP A 185 -6.75 -2.55 17.51
C TRP A 185 -7.53 -2.04 16.30
N LEU A 186 -8.15 -2.93 15.53
CA LEU A 186 -8.91 -2.59 14.33
C LEU A 186 -10.40 -2.88 14.54
N ALA A 187 -11.23 -1.85 14.51
CA ALA A 187 -12.68 -1.96 14.47
C ALA A 187 -13.19 -2.15 13.05
N VAL A 188 -13.98 -3.20 12.84
CA VAL A 188 -14.61 -3.52 11.56
C VAL A 188 -16.13 -3.57 11.76
N PRO A 189 -16.90 -2.60 11.20
CA PRO A 189 -18.35 -2.56 11.35
C PRO A 189 -19.06 -3.78 10.78
N ALA A 190 -20.12 -4.25 11.44
CA ALA A 190 -20.98 -5.31 10.90
C ALA A 190 -21.78 -4.81 9.68
N GLY A 191 -22.25 -3.56 9.74
CA GLY A 191 -23.03 -2.90 8.70
C GLY A 191 -22.19 -2.15 7.67
N ASP A 192 -22.86 -1.18 7.03
CA ASP A 192 -22.20 -0.16 6.24
C ASP A 192 -21.36 0.73 7.13
N GLY A 193 -20.13 0.96 6.71
CA GLY A 193 -19.14 1.66 7.52
C GLY A 193 -17.72 1.23 7.16
N LEU A 194 -16.82 2.17 7.30
CA LEU A 194 -15.39 1.94 7.12
C LEU A 194 -14.74 1.57 8.46
N PRO A 195 -13.58 0.90 8.44
CA PRO A 195 -12.89 0.56 9.68
C PRO A 195 -12.19 1.78 10.30
N ALA A 196 -11.97 1.69 11.61
CA ALA A 196 -11.06 2.57 12.34
C ALA A 196 -10.09 1.72 13.15
N ALA A 197 -8.94 2.30 13.48
CA ALA A 197 -7.93 1.64 14.28
C ALA A 197 -7.39 2.54 15.38
N ILE A 198 -6.99 1.96 16.50
CA ILE A 198 -6.12 2.60 17.48
C ILE A 198 -4.78 1.89 17.42
N LEU A 199 -3.70 2.65 17.32
CA LEU A 199 -2.35 2.11 17.27
C LEU A 199 -1.46 2.73 18.35
N ILE A 200 -0.56 1.91 18.86
CA ILE A 200 0.54 2.34 19.73
C ILE A 200 1.79 2.39 18.88
N ARG A 201 2.44 3.56 18.82
CA ARG A 201 3.67 3.73 18.04
C ARG A 201 4.66 4.69 18.65
N SER A 202 5.91 4.63 18.19
CA SER A 202 6.87 5.70 18.46
C SER A 202 6.45 7.01 17.74
N ALA A 203 6.86 8.15 18.30
CA ALA A 203 6.63 9.47 17.73
C ALA A 203 7.92 10.32 17.75
N PRO A 204 8.97 9.96 16.99
CA PRO A 204 10.29 10.60 17.05
C PRO A 204 10.26 12.08 16.67
N GLN A 205 9.43 12.47 15.69
CA GLN A 205 9.27 13.89 15.32
C GLN A 205 8.67 14.71 16.46
N LYS A 206 7.66 14.16 17.15
CA LYS A 206 7.01 14.84 18.30
C LYS A 206 7.97 14.90 19.49
N ALA A 207 8.75 13.84 19.73
CA ALA A 207 9.84 13.84 20.71
C ALA A 207 10.86 14.95 20.42
N ALA A 208 11.29 15.09 19.17
CA ALA A 208 12.23 16.14 18.76
C ALA A 208 11.64 17.55 18.96
N TRP A 209 10.37 17.78 18.59
CA TRP A 209 9.71 19.07 18.82
C TRP A 209 9.56 19.41 20.31
N ARG A 210 9.24 18.41 21.13
CA ARG A 210 9.18 18.58 22.59
C ARG A 210 10.54 19.00 23.14
N ALA A 211 11.60 18.32 22.72
CA ALA A 211 12.98 18.60 23.12
C ALA A 211 13.42 20.03 22.76
N ILE A 212 13.12 20.48 21.53
CA ILE A 212 13.38 21.86 21.09
C ILE A 212 12.66 22.86 21.99
N ARG A 213 11.38 22.60 22.31
CA ARG A 213 10.57 23.52 23.14
C ARG A 213 11.02 23.57 24.59
N THR A 214 11.51 22.46 25.15
CA THR A 214 11.93 22.37 26.56
C THR A 214 13.42 22.61 26.76
N GLY A 215 14.20 22.82 25.70
CA GLY A 215 15.65 22.96 25.77
C GLY A 215 16.37 21.69 26.24
N GLY A 216 15.74 20.52 26.07
CA GLY A 216 16.22 19.23 26.57
C GLY A 216 16.68 18.29 25.46
N ALA A 217 17.09 17.08 25.83
CA ALA A 217 17.33 15.99 24.89
C ALA A 217 16.01 15.35 24.42
N ALA A 218 16.01 14.77 23.21
CA ALA A 218 14.86 14.03 22.71
C ALA A 218 14.77 12.66 23.40
N GLU A 219 13.86 12.55 24.36
CA GLU A 219 13.50 11.27 24.97
C GLU A 219 12.55 10.48 24.05
N PRO A 220 12.65 9.13 24.01
CA PRO A 220 11.72 8.31 23.24
C PRO A 220 10.27 8.58 23.67
N LEU A 221 9.41 8.86 22.69
CA LEU A 221 8.00 9.10 22.92
C LEU A 221 7.18 8.00 22.25
N ILE A 222 6.32 7.34 23.02
CA ILE A 222 5.31 6.41 22.53
C ILE A 222 3.95 7.09 22.64
N VAL A 223 3.11 6.96 21.62
CA VAL A 223 1.80 7.60 21.55
C VAL A 223 0.72 6.60 21.16
N ALA A 224 -0.49 6.85 21.65
CA ALA A 224 -1.72 6.27 21.14
C ALA A 224 -2.34 7.23 20.10
N GLU A 225 -2.60 6.71 18.91
CA GLU A 225 -3.24 7.45 17.81
C GLU A 225 -4.45 6.65 17.32
N GLN A 226 -5.60 7.30 17.24
CA GLN A 226 -6.76 6.77 16.54
C GLN A 226 -6.71 7.21 15.09
N LEU A 227 -6.73 6.25 14.18
CA LEU A 227 -6.91 6.45 12.77
C LEU A 227 -8.32 6.03 12.37
N SER A 228 -8.93 6.82 11.53
CA SER A 228 -10.18 6.51 10.86
C SER A 228 -10.06 6.95 9.41
N CYS A 229 -11.10 6.74 8.60
CA CYS A 229 -10.98 7.12 7.20
C CYS A 229 -11.02 8.63 7.01
N ARG A 230 -11.64 9.36 7.95
CA ARG A 230 -11.80 10.81 7.89
C ARG A 230 -10.78 11.59 8.70
N GLN A 231 -10.26 11.00 9.78
CA GLN A 231 -9.43 11.73 10.73
C GLN A 231 -8.34 10.86 11.35
N SER A 232 -7.24 11.52 11.72
CA SER A 232 -6.28 11.04 12.72
C SER A 232 -6.46 11.88 13.98
N THR A 233 -6.61 11.20 15.12
CA THR A 233 -6.74 11.83 16.44
C THR A 233 -5.68 11.31 17.37
N TRP A 234 -4.95 12.21 18.00
CA TRP A 234 -4.03 11.86 19.08
C TRP A 234 -4.83 11.62 20.37
N LEU A 235 -4.68 10.43 20.96
CA LEU A 235 -5.39 10.06 22.18
C LEU A 235 -4.56 10.38 23.44
N GLY A 236 -3.25 10.24 23.34
CA GLY A 236 -2.37 10.45 24.49
C GLY A 236 -0.94 9.97 24.26
N ASP A 237 -0.07 10.35 25.19
CA ASP A 237 1.26 9.75 25.30
C ASP A 237 1.12 8.45 26.12
N VAL A 238 1.86 7.41 25.77
CA VAL A 238 1.87 6.13 26.48
C VAL A 238 3.04 6.14 27.45
N THR A 239 2.72 6.02 28.74
CA THR A 239 3.66 6.06 29.86
C THR A 239 3.91 4.65 30.42
N ASP A 240 5.02 4.48 31.13
CA ASP A 240 5.47 3.16 31.61
C ASP A 240 4.56 2.53 32.69
N ASP A 241 3.67 3.33 33.29
CA ASP A 241 2.68 2.89 34.27
C ASP A 241 1.44 2.23 33.64
N LEU A 242 1.25 2.38 32.31
CA LEU A 242 0.15 1.75 31.60
C LEU A 242 0.49 0.32 31.20
N THR A 243 -0.27 -0.63 31.72
CA THR A 243 -0.19 -2.02 31.28
C THR A 243 -0.82 -2.21 29.89
N LEU A 244 -0.36 -3.22 29.16
CA LEU A 244 -0.96 -3.59 27.87
C LEU A 244 -2.46 -3.92 27.97
N ASP A 245 -2.90 -4.47 29.10
CA ASP A 245 -4.30 -4.83 29.30
C ASP A 245 -5.17 -3.60 29.64
N GLU A 246 -4.59 -2.55 30.22
CA GLU A 246 -5.25 -1.24 30.35
C GLU A 246 -5.39 -0.56 28.99
N LEU A 247 -4.33 -0.58 28.18
CA LEU A 247 -4.37 -0.07 26.81
C LEU A 247 -5.41 -0.82 25.96
N GLU A 248 -5.47 -2.15 26.06
CA GLU A 248 -6.46 -2.95 25.34
C GLU A 248 -7.89 -2.63 25.79
N ARG A 249 -8.14 -2.55 27.11
CA ARG A 249 -9.47 -2.18 27.62
C ARG A 249 -9.92 -0.80 27.14
N GLY A 250 -9.02 0.19 27.17
CA GLY A 250 -9.30 1.54 26.66
C GLY A 250 -9.59 1.53 25.15
N ALA A 251 -8.70 0.91 24.37
CA ALA A 251 -8.85 0.85 22.91
C ALA A 251 -10.13 0.12 22.48
N VAL A 252 -10.46 -1.02 23.12
CA VAL A 252 -11.70 -1.75 22.85
C VAL A 252 -12.93 -0.91 23.22
N GLY A 253 -12.89 -0.17 24.33
CA GLY A 253 -13.99 0.71 24.74
C GLY A 253 -14.26 1.84 23.75
N ASP A 254 -13.20 2.54 23.31
CA ASP A 254 -13.31 3.65 22.35
C ASP A 254 -13.77 3.15 20.98
N LEU A 255 -13.19 2.05 20.51
CA LEU A 255 -13.57 1.44 19.24
C LEU A 255 -14.97 0.84 19.24
N LEU A 256 -15.45 0.32 20.38
CA LEU A 256 -16.84 -0.10 20.51
C LEU A 256 -17.81 1.08 20.39
N THR A 257 -17.41 2.26 20.87
CA THR A 257 -18.17 3.49 20.66
C THR A 257 -18.18 3.89 19.20
N TYR A 258 -17.03 3.82 18.52
CA TYR A 258 -16.93 4.05 17.07
C TYR A 258 -17.85 3.11 16.26
N LEU A 259 -17.88 1.81 16.59
CA LEU A 259 -18.71 0.82 15.89
C LEU A 259 -20.22 1.13 15.90
N LYS A 260 -20.70 1.99 16.80
CA LYS A 260 -22.11 2.42 16.81
C LYS A 260 -22.42 3.44 15.70
N HIS A 261 -21.43 4.24 15.31
CA HIS A 261 -21.55 5.27 14.27
C HIS A 261 -20.24 5.29 13.45
N PRO A 262 -19.96 4.24 12.67
CA PRO A 262 -18.74 4.17 11.90
C PRO A 262 -18.71 5.24 10.81
N ASP A 263 -17.51 5.60 10.38
CA ASP A 263 -17.35 6.51 9.25
C ASP A 263 -18.03 5.92 8.02
N ASN A 264 -18.76 6.76 7.31
CA ASN A 264 -19.18 6.52 5.95
C ASN A 264 -18.53 7.56 5.04
N VAL A 265 -18.47 7.26 3.76
CA VAL A 265 -18.17 8.27 2.74
C VAL A 265 -19.44 9.06 2.47
N GLU A 266 -19.65 10.10 3.29
CA GLU A 266 -20.58 11.18 2.94
C GLU A 266 -20.04 11.88 1.70
N GLU A 267 -20.93 12.18 0.76
CA GLU A 267 -20.67 12.56 -0.64
C GLU A 267 -19.44 13.46 -0.80
N THR A 268 -18.30 12.87 -1.19
CA THR A 268 -17.14 13.66 -1.62
C THR A 268 -17.53 14.45 -2.86
N PRO A 269 -17.36 15.78 -2.89
CA PRO A 269 -17.67 16.58 -4.06
C PRO A 269 -16.96 16.05 -5.30
N LYS A 270 -17.66 16.03 -6.44
CA LYS A 270 -17.12 15.51 -7.69
C LYS A 270 -15.84 16.28 -8.08
N GLY A 271 -14.74 15.57 -8.29
CA GLY A 271 -13.45 16.14 -8.66
C GLY A 271 -12.50 16.40 -7.49
N GLU A 272 -12.96 16.24 -6.25
CA GLU A 272 -12.09 16.18 -5.08
C GLU A 272 -11.65 14.72 -4.83
N PRO A 273 -10.41 14.48 -4.36
CA PRO A 273 -9.96 13.14 -4.05
C PRO A 273 -10.96 12.43 -3.14
N LEU A 274 -11.37 11.21 -3.51
CA LEU A 274 -12.20 10.41 -2.60
C LEU A 274 -11.43 10.26 -1.29
N ALA A 275 -12.13 10.37 -0.16
CA ALA A 275 -11.53 10.17 1.15
C ALA A 275 -10.99 8.72 1.26
N ALA A 276 -9.76 8.51 0.80
CA ALA A 276 -9.00 7.30 1.04
C ALA A 276 -8.77 7.24 2.54
N CYS A 277 -8.97 6.07 3.13
CA CYS A 277 -8.83 5.95 4.57
C CYS A 277 -7.43 6.42 5.01
N LEU A 278 -7.38 7.39 5.92
CA LEU A 278 -6.11 7.98 6.33
C LEU A 278 -5.21 6.94 6.98
N GLY A 279 -3.98 6.82 6.48
CA GLY A 279 -3.00 5.92 7.07
C GLY A 279 -3.34 4.43 6.94
N LEU A 280 -4.01 4.00 5.85
CA LEU A 280 -4.25 2.58 5.57
C LEU A 280 -3.01 1.69 5.69
N GLY A 281 -1.85 2.20 5.28
CA GLY A 281 -0.58 1.49 5.44
C GLY A 281 -0.16 1.22 6.89
N ARG A 282 -0.73 1.98 7.84
CA ARG A 282 -0.57 1.77 9.28
C ARG A 282 -1.72 0.93 9.86
N MET A 283 -2.94 1.09 9.34
CA MET A 283 -4.10 0.29 9.77
C MET A 283 -4.03 -1.19 9.35
N LEU A 284 -3.58 -1.49 8.14
CA LEU A 284 -3.54 -2.84 7.55
C LEU A 284 -2.10 -3.27 7.26
N HIS A 285 -1.22 -3.02 8.21
CA HIS A 285 0.21 -3.23 8.06
C HIS A 285 0.60 -4.72 8.17
N VAL A 286 1.49 -5.21 7.29
CA VAL A 286 2.15 -6.51 7.46
C VAL A 286 3.67 -6.30 7.51
N PRO A 287 4.34 -6.66 8.64
CA PRO A 287 5.78 -6.50 8.77
C PRO A 287 6.58 -7.20 7.67
N ALA A 288 7.74 -6.62 7.34
CA ALA A 288 8.68 -7.09 6.30
C ALA A 288 8.18 -7.07 4.84
N ARG A 289 6.93 -6.68 4.56
CA ARG A 289 6.52 -6.31 3.20
C ARG A 289 6.94 -4.87 2.92
N THR A 290 8.02 -4.69 2.16
CA THR A 290 8.35 -3.38 1.60
C THR A 290 7.22 -3.00 0.64
N GLU A 291 6.37 -2.06 1.02
CA GLU A 291 5.49 -1.41 0.06
C GLU A 291 6.38 -0.53 -0.82
N THR A 292 6.57 -0.93 -2.08
CA THR A 292 7.08 0.00 -3.09
C THR A 292 6.08 1.14 -3.15
N ALA A 293 6.49 2.33 -2.70
CA ALA A 293 5.70 3.55 -2.72
C ALA A 293 5.54 4.06 -4.15
N MET A 294 4.98 3.24 -5.04
CA MET A 294 4.78 3.67 -6.42
C MET A 294 3.64 4.68 -6.55
N LEU A 295 2.70 4.75 -5.59
CA LEU A 295 1.60 5.74 -5.57
C LEU A 295 1.03 5.94 -4.15
N ARG A 296 1.81 6.50 -3.22
CA ARG A 296 1.30 7.00 -1.92
C ARG A 296 1.85 8.38 -1.62
#